data_AF-A0A538GVY1-F1
#
_entry.id   AF-A0A538GVY1-F1
#
_cell.length_a   1.000
_cell.length_b   1.000
_cell.length_c   1.000
_cell.angle_alpha   90.00
_cell.angle_beta   90.00
_cell.angle_gamma   90.00
#
_symmetry.space_group_name_H-M   'P 1'
#
loop_
_entity.id
_entity.type
_entity.pdbx_description
1 polymer ?
#
loop_
_entity_poly.entity_id
_entity_poly.type
_entity_poly.pdbx_seq_one_letter_code
_entity_poly.pdbx_strand_id
1 'polypeptide(L)'
;MYGLTRATTTLVFSAVAGLLIWFATQISNDHIGGYWARVGLVAGAGLLMAVSQLLGGWTKWGWPRLSIPVLVTAFVPVAIVSLWIILAGEPGSGWFHNHVMAWTRDIHVSGVVTDFLYYIPVLAFGTGLVFGFSFDTTGPVVRDRDVDRDRSVAPVSGRAADEPMTAERRATTPSNDRTADRETVR
;
A
#
# COMPACT_ATOMS: atom_id res chain seq x y z
N MET A 1 3.43 1.10 24.28
CA MET A 1 1.99 1.38 24.16
C MET A 1 1.45 1.34 22.70
N TYR A 2 2.28 1.19 21.66
CA TYR A 2 1.85 1.08 20.25
C TYR A 2 0.78 0.02 19.95
N GLY A 3 0.85 -1.15 20.59
CA GLY A 3 -0.14 -2.21 20.42
C GLY A 3 -1.54 -1.80 20.86
N LEU A 4 -1.66 -0.93 21.87
CA LEU A 4 -2.94 -0.52 22.44
C LEU A 4 -3.67 0.46 21.51
N THR A 5 -2.97 1.43 20.92
CA THR A 5 -3.56 2.35 19.94
C THR A 5 -4.03 1.61 18.68
N ARG A 6 -3.21 0.69 18.15
CA ARG A 6 -3.60 -0.11 16.99
C ARG A 6 -4.80 -1.00 17.27
N ALA A 7 -4.80 -1.66 18.44
CA ALA A 7 -5.90 -2.52 18.86
C ALA A 7 -7.19 -1.71 19.03
N THR A 8 -7.15 -0.56 19.72
CA THR A 8 -8.33 0.29 19.93
C THR A 8 -8.88 0.84 18.62
N THR A 9 -8.03 1.34 17.71
CA THR A 9 -8.48 1.81 16.39
C THR A 9 -9.12 0.68 15.60
N THR A 10 -8.48 -0.49 15.55
CA THR A 10 -9.05 -1.65 14.84
C THR A 10 -10.39 -2.06 15.45
N LEU A 11 -10.51 -2.06 16.77
CA LEU A 11 -11.74 -2.41 17.49
C LEU A 11 -12.87 -1.42 17.16
N VAL A 12 -12.61 -0.11 17.22
CA VAL A 12 -13.61 0.92 16.93
C VAL A 12 -14.08 0.81 15.48
N PHE A 13 -13.17 0.71 14.52
CA PHE A 13 -13.53 0.59 13.11
C PHE A 13 -14.25 -0.72 12.80
N SER A 14 -13.86 -1.83 13.45
CA SER A 14 -14.55 -3.11 13.31
C SER A 14 -15.98 -3.05 13.88
N ALA A 15 -16.19 -2.37 15.00
CA ALA A 15 -17.52 -2.14 15.57
C ALA A 15 -18.39 -1.30 14.62
N VAL A 16 -17.85 -0.23 14.04
CA VAL A 16 -18.56 0.60 13.06
C VAL A 16 -18.85 -0.19 11.77
N ALA A 17 -17.91 -0.99 11.27
CA ALA A 17 -18.12 -1.87 10.13
C ALA A 17 -19.24 -2.89 10.38
N GLY A 18 -19.27 -3.50 11.58
CA GLY A 18 -20.36 -4.36 12.01
C GLY A 18 -21.71 -3.63 12.06
N LEU A 19 -21.73 -2.37 12.52
CA LEU A 19 -22.93 -1.54 12.53
C LEU A 19 -23.41 -1.22 11.10
N LEU A 20 -22.51 -0.91 10.16
CA LEU A 20 -22.88 -0.71 8.75
C LEU A 20 -23.51 -1.96 8.14
N ILE A 21 -22.92 -3.14 8.41
CA ILE A 21 -23.47 -4.41 7.94
C ILE A 21 -24.84 -4.67 8.57
N TRP A 22 -25.00 -4.41 9.87
CA TRP A 22 -26.30 -4.51 10.53
C TRP A 22 -27.32 -3.53 9.91
N PHE A 23 -26.93 -2.28 9.64
CA PHE A 23 -27.82 -1.31 9.00
C PHE A 23 -28.23 -1.75 7.58
N ALA A 24 -27.33 -2.39 6.84
CA ALA A 24 -27.66 -2.97 5.54
C ALA A 24 -28.76 -4.05 5.62
N THR A 25 -28.85 -4.79 6.72
CA THR A 25 -29.93 -5.78 6.93
C THR A 25 -31.32 -5.14 7.09
N GLN A 26 -31.38 -3.85 7.48
CA GLN A 26 -32.64 -3.14 7.75
C GLN A 26 -33.26 -2.52 6.49
N ILE A 27 -32.48 -2.36 5.43
CA ILE A 27 -32.94 -1.80 4.15
C ILE A 27 -33.56 -2.92 3.32
N SER A 28 -34.68 -2.75 2.61
CA SER A 28 -35.21 -3.74 1.66
C SER A 28 -34.43 -3.76 0.34
N ASN A 29 -34.23 -4.92 -0.30
CA ASN A 29 -33.56 -5.04 -1.61
C ASN A 29 -34.52 -5.34 -2.77
N ASP A 30 -35.82 -5.19 -2.57
CA ASP A 30 -36.84 -5.49 -3.60
C ASP A 30 -36.86 -4.44 -4.73
N HIS A 31 -36.18 -3.32 -4.52
CA HIS A 31 -36.09 -2.21 -5.47
C HIS A 31 -34.63 -1.79 -5.66
N ILE A 32 -34.33 -1.27 -6.85
CA ILE A 32 -32.97 -0.90 -7.30
C ILE A 32 -32.24 -0.03 -6.25
N GLY A 33 -32.89 1.01 -5.72
CA GLY A 33 -32.26 1.90 -4.75
C GLY A 33 -31.85 1.21 -3.45
N GLY A 34 -32.70 0.32 -2.93
CA GLY A 34 -32.41 -0.43 -1.72
C GLY A 34 -31.31 -1.47 -1.90
N TYR A 35 -31.26 -2.11 -3.08
CA TYR A 35 -30.16 -3.00 -3.48
C TYR A 35 -28.80 -2.27 -3.45
N TRP A 36 -28.69 -1.14 -4.14
CA TRP A 36 -27.45 -0.36 -4.18
C TRP A 36 -27.07 0.22 -2.81
N ALA A 37 -28.05 0.60 -1.99
CA ALA A 37 -27.80 1.04 -0.62
C ALA A 37 -27.17 -0.08 0.23
N ARG A 38 -27.68 -1.32 0.15
CA ARG A 38 -27.07 -2.47 0.83
C ARG A 38 -25.65 -2.73 0.36
N VAL A 39 -25.43 -2.81 -0.96
CA VAL A 39 -24.11 -3.03 -1.56
C VAL A 39 -23.12 -1.94 -1.12
N GLY A 40 -23.56 -0.68 -1.16
CA GLY A 40 -22.75 0.47 -0.74
C GLY A 40 -22.36 0.43 0.74
N LEU A 41 -23.28 0.08 1.64
CA LEU A 41 -22.99 -0.06 3.07
C LEU A 41 -21.99 -1.19 3.36
N VAL A 42 -22.15 -2.33 2.70
CA VAL A 42 -21.24 -3.48 2.86
C VAL A 42 -19.86 -3.16 2.29
N ALA A 43 -19.78 -2.47 1.15
CA ALA A 43 -18.52 -1.96 0.62
C ALA A 43 -17.89 -0.93 1.56
N GLY A 44 -18.69 -0.03 2.15
CA GLY A 44 -18.25 0.90 3.19
C GLY A 44 -17.65 0.21 4.40
N ALA A 45 -18.23 -0.91 4.84
CA ALA A 45 -17.67 -1.72 5.93
C ALA A 45 -16.26 -2.27 5.58
N GLY A 46 -16.07 -2.76 4.36
CA GLY A 46 -14.75 -3.18 3.88
C GLY A 46 -13.72 -2.05 3.82
N LEU A 47 -14.16 -0.88 3.34
CA LEU A 47 -13.33 0.33 3.32
C LEU A 47 -12.90 0.76 4.73
N LEU A 48 -13.82 0.75 5.70
CA LEU A 48 -13.48 1.06 7.09
C LEU A 48 -12.41 0.12 7.66
N MET A 49 -12.46 -1.17 7.30
CA MET A 49 -11.42 -2.11 7.72
C MET A 49 -10.04 -1.75 7.16
N ALA A 50 -9.96 -1.33 5.91
CA ALA A 50 -8.70 -0.86 5.34
C ALA A 50 -8.21 0.45 5.99
N VAL A 51 -9.12 1.42 6.22
CA VAL A 51 -8.81 2.68 6.92
C VAL A 51 -8.32 2.43 8.34
N SER A 52 -8.86 1.43 9.04
CA SER A 52 -8.40 1.05 10.38
C SER A 52 -6.91 0.71 10.41
N GLN A 53 -6.38 0.08 9.34
CA GLN A 53 -4.97 -0.28 9.26
C GLN A 53 -4.09 0.94 9.00
N LEU A 54 -4.56 1.89 8.18
CA LEU A 54 -3.85 3.15 7.93
C LEU A 54 -3.70 3.97 9.20
N LEU A 55 -4.77 4.07 9.99
CA LEU A 55 -4.80 4.86 11.23
C LEU A 55 -4.14 4.12 12.41
N GLY A 56 -4.28 2.79 12.48
CA GLY A 56 -3.71 1.96 13.54
C GLY A 56 -2.17 1.85 13.49
N GLY A 57 -1.56 2.13 12.33
CA GLY A 57 -0.10 2.23 12.16
C GLY A 57 0.45 3.66 12.14
N TRP A 58 -0.40 4.68 12.34
CA TRP A 58 -0.08 6.08 12.04
C TRP A 58 0.78 6.73 13.13
N THR A 59 2.07 6.93 12.82
CA THR A 59 3.01 7.66 13.71
C THR A 59 3.68 8.87 13.02
N LYS A 60 3.27 9.20 11.79
CA LYS A 60 4.13 9.97 10.86
C LYS A 60 3.57 11.31 10.34
N TRP A 61 2.47 11.84 10.89
CA TRP A 61 1.93 13.20 10.63
C TRP A 61 1.71 13.61 9.15
N GLY A 62 1.88 12.70 8.18
CA GLY A 62 1.58 12.92 6.77
C GLY A 62 0.11 12.71 6.46
N TRP A 63 -0.41 13.47 5.48
CA TRP A 63 -1.73 13.24 4.91
C TRP A 63 -1.78 11.94 4.11
N PRO A 64 -2.90 11.17 4.16
CA PRO A 64 -3.08 10.01 3.29
C PRO A 64 -2.96 10.42 1.82
N ARG A 65 -2.14 9.71 1.04
CA ARG A 65 -2.02 9.94 -0.40
C ARG A 65 -2.61 8.77 -1.17
N LEU A 66 -3.26 9.08 -2.29
CA LEU A 66 -3.77 8.08 -3.21
C LEU A 66 -2.60 7.52 -4.04
N SER A 67 -2.39 6.21 -3.95
CA SER A 67 -1.43 5.46 -4.76
C SER A 67 -2.07 5.09 -6.10
N ILE A 68 -1.78 5.88 -7.14
CA ILE A 68 -2.26 5.61 -8.51
C ILE A 68 -1.86 4.21 -9.00
N PRO A 69 -0.64 3.70 -8.75
CA PRO A 69 -0.30 2.34 -9.16
C PRO A 69 -1.23 1.29 -8.56
N VAL A 70 -1.47 1.33 -7.24
CA VAL A 70 -2.35 0.35 -6.56
C VAL A 70 -3.79 0.50 -7.04
N LEU A 71 -4.25 1.74 -7.20
CA LEU A 71 -5.60 2.02 -7.70
C LEU A 71 -5.81 1.38 -9.09
N VAL A 72 -4.86 1.53 -10.00
CA VAL A 72 -4.99 1.04 -11.39
C VAL A 72 -4.71 -0.45 -11.51
N THR A 73 -3.69 -0.98 -10.82
CA THR A 73 -3.27 -2.38 -11.02
C THR A 73 -4.03 -3.37 -10.14
N ALA A 74 -4.50 -2.96 -8.97
CA ALA A 74 -5.24 -3.83 -8.05
C ALA A 74 -6.73 -3.47 -8.01
N PHE A 75 -7.08 -2.21 -7.71
CA PHE A 75 -8.48 -1.84 -7.50
C PHE A 75 -9.30 -1.89 -8.79
N VAL A 76 -8.83 -1.29 -9.89
CA VAL A 76 -9.61 -1.25 -11.15
C VAL A 76 -10.01 -2.66 -11.65
N PRO A 77 -9.11 -3.65 -11.75
CA PRO A 77 -9.49 -5.00 -12.16
C PRO A 77 -10.51 -5.65 -11.21
N VAL A 78 -10.28 -5.52 -9.89
CA VAL A 78 -11.20 -6.06 -8.87
C VAL A 78 -12.57 -5.39 -8.95
N ALA A 79 -12.60 -4.08 -9.14
CA ALA A 79 -13.83 -3.30 -9.28
C ALA A 79 -14.60 -3.69 -10.54
N ILE A 80 -13.92 -3.90 -11.67
CA ILE A 80 -14.56 -4.35 -12.92
C ILE A 80 -15.24 -5.71 -12.71
N VAL A 81 -14.51 -6.70 -12.18
CA VAL A 81 -15.04 -8.06 -11.98
C VAL A 81 -16.18 -8.07 -10.95
N SER A 82 -15.99 -7.38 -9.83
CA SER A 82 -16.99 -7.34 -8.76
C SER A 82 -18.24 -6.58 -9.20
N LEU A 83 -18.09 -5.43 -9.87
CA LEU A 83 -19.21 -4.64 -10.38
C LEU A 83 -19.98 -5.40 -11.45
N TRP A 84 -19.32 -6.19 -12.29
CA TRP A 84 -20.00 -7.05 -13.26
C TRP A 84 -20.97 -8.02 -12.59
N ILE A 85 -20.53 -8.71 -11.54
CA ILE A 85 -21.35 -9.67 -10.79
C ILE A 85 -22.46 -8.93 -10.01
N ILE A 86 -22.13 -7.79 -9.39
CA ILE A 86 -23.11 -6.97 -8.67
C ILE A 86 -24.21 -6.46 -9.62
N LEU A 87 -23.86 -6.03 -10.83
CA LEU A 87 -24.86 -5.61 -11.83
C LEU A 87 -25.72 -6.78 -12.31
N ALA A 88 -25.14 -7.97 -12.43
CA ALA A 88 -25.89 -9.18 -12.77
C ALA A 88 -26.92 -9.56 -11.70
N GLY A 89 -26.69 -9.20 -10.43
CA GLY A 89 -27.61 -9.45 -9.32
C GLY A 89 -28.65 -8.35 -9.06
N GLU A 90 -28.67 -7.26 -9.84
CA GLU A 90 -29.62 -6.16 -9.64
C GLU A 90 -31.08 -6.64 -9.74
N PRO A 91 -31.97 -6.25 -8.80
CA PRO A 91 -33.38 -6.59 -8.89
C PRO A 91 -34.06 -5.83 -10.03
N GLY A 92 -34.73 -6.58 -10.92
CA GLY A 92 -35.45 -6.04 -12.08
C GLY A 92 -34.68 -6.20 -13.40
N SER A 93 -35.30 -5.81 -14.51
CA SER A 93 -34.72 -5.93 -15.86
C SER A 93 -34.14 -4.60 -16.36
N GLY A 94 -33.32 -3.95 -15.53
CA GLY A 94 -32.63 -2.71 -15.90
C GLY A 94 -31.78 -2.89 -17.16
N TRP A 95 -31.56 -1.81 -17.92
CA TRP A 95 -30.79 -1.86 -19.17
C TRP A 95 -29.38 -2.46 -18.97
N PHE A 96 -28.72 -2.12 -17.87
CA PHE A 96 -27.39 -2.66 -17.52
C PHE A 96 -27.41 -4.15 -17.17
N HIS A 97 -28.37 -4.60 -16.35
CA HIS A 97 -28.53 -6.03 -16.04
C HIS A 97 -28.69 -6.86 -17.32
N ASN A 98 -29.57 -6.44 -18.24
CA ASN A 98 -29.80 -7.14 -19.49
C ASN A 98 -28.55 -7.19 -20.38
N HIS A 99 -27.78 -6.09 -20.45
CA HIS A 99 -26.53 -6.04 -21.21
C HIS A 99 -25.46 -6.96 -20.63
N VAL A 100 -25.26 -6.92 -19.31
CA VAL A 100 -24.28 -7.76 -18.60
C VAL A 100 -24.62 -9.23 -18.76
N MET A 101 -25.90 -9.59 -18.67
CA MET A 101 -26.33 -10.98 -18.86
C MET A 101 -26.21 -11.45 -20.31
N ALA A 102 -26.43 -10.57 -21.31
CA ALA A 102 -26.17 -10.89 -22.71
C ALA A 102 -24.68 -11.19 -22.93
N TRP A 103 -23.80 -10.28 -22.51
CA TRP A 103 -22.34 -10.50 -22.61
C TRP A 103 -21.87 -11.73 -21.86
N THR A 104 -22.42 -11.98 -20.66
CA THR A 104 -22.09 -13.16 -19.84
C THR A 104 -22.43 -14.48 -20.54
N ARG A 105 -23.51 -14.50 -21.34
CA ARG A 105 -23.87 -15.64 -22.18
C ARG A 105 -22.93 -15.76 -23.37
N ASP A 106 -22.61 -14.65 -24.03
CA ASP A 106 -21.72 -14.63 -25.19
C ASP A 106 -20.30 -15.11 -24.85
N ILE A 107 -19.77 -14.71 -23.70
CA ILE A 107 -18.46 -15.15 -23.20
C ILE A 107 -18.51 -16.49 -22.44
N HIS A 108 -19.69 -17.14 -22.36
CA HIS A 108 -19.91 -18.46 -21.75
C HIS A 108 -19.52 -18.59 -20.26
N VAL A 109 -19.52 -17.50 -19.49
CA VAL A 109 -19.21 -17.51 -18.04
C VAL A 109 -20.46 -17.48 -17.15
N SER A 110 -21.61 -17.84 -17.71
CA SER A 110 -22.91 -17.76 -17.01
C SER A 110 -22.98 -18.59 -15.74
N GLY A 111 -22.35 -19.77 -15.71
CA GLY A 111 -22.27 -20.60 -14.50
C GLY A 111 -21.55 -19.88 -13.36
N VAL A 112 -20.34 -19.38 -13.64
CA VAL A 112 -19.53 -18.63 -12.68
C VAL A 112 -20.28 -17.42 -12.12
N VAL A 113 -20.86 -16.59 -12.99
CA VAL A 113 -21.61 -15.41 -12.54
C VAL A 113 -22.77 -15.81 -11.63
N THR A 114 -23.52 -16.86 -12.01
CA THR A 114 -24.67 -17.35 -11.23
C THR A 114 -24.25 -17.86 -9.85
N ASP A 115 -23.14 -18.61 -9.77
CA ASP A 115 -22.59 -19.11 -8.51
C ASP A 115 -22.18 -17.96 -7.57
N PHE A 116 -21.66 -16.86 -8.12
CA PHE A 116 -21.23 -15.70 -7.34
C PHE A 116 -22.36 -14.74 -6.93
N LEU A 117 -23.59 -14.88 -7.44
CA LEU A 117 -24.70 -14.03 -7.05
C LEU A 117 -25.00 -14.11 -5.54
N TYR A 118 -24.83 -15.30 -4.94
CA TYR A 118 -25.01 -15.46 -3.49
C TYR A 118 -23.91 -14.75 -2.66
N TYR A 119 -22.76 -14.48 -3.28
CA TYR A 119 -21.58 -13.89 -2.64
C TYR A 119 -21.41 -12.38 -2.94
N ILE A 120 -22.41 -11.73 -3.53
CA ILE A 120 -22.42 -10.27 -3.77
C ILE A 120 -21.99 -9.46 -2.53
N PRO A 121 -22.47 -9.75 -1.29
CA PRO A 121 -22.01 -9.02 -0.12
C PRO A 121 -20.50 -9.16 0.14
N VAL A 122 -19.93 -10.34 -0.12
CA VAL A 122 -18.49 -10.60 0.03
C VAL A 122 -17.69 -9.80 -1.01
N LEU A 123 -18.16 -9.77 -2.25
CA LEU A 123 -17.54 -8.98 -3.33
C LEU A 123 -17.60 -7.48 -3.03
N ALA A 124 -18.73 -6.99 -2.54
CA ALA A 124 -18.89 -5.60 -2.13
C ALA A 124 -17.90 -5.23 -1.02
N PHE A 125 -17.85 -6.03 0.05
CA PHE A 125 -16.90 -5.85 1.16
C PHE A 125 -15.45 -5.88 0.68
N GLY A 126 -15.08 -6.89 -0.10
CA GLY A 126 -13.72 -7.04 -0.65
C GLY A 126 -13.34 -5.87 -1.55
N THR A 127 -14.26 -5.38 -2.39
CA THR A 127 -14.02 -4.21 -3.26
C THR A 127 -13.73 -2.96 -2.44
N GLY A 128 -14.50 -2.69 -1.39
CA GLY A 128 -14.27 -1.56 -0.50
C GLY A 128 -12.93 -1.66 0.24
N LEU A 129 -12.55 -2.87 0.65
CA LEU A 129 -11.27 -3.13 1.31
C LEU A 129 -10.08 -2.90 0.38
N VAL A 130 -10.13 -3.42 -0.86
CA VAL A 130 -9.09 -3.20 -1.88
C VAL A 130 -9.02 -1.72 -2.29
N PHE A 131 -10.17 -1.03 -2.37
CA PHE A 131 -10.20 0.43 -2.57
C PHE A 131 -9.44 1.14 -1.45
N GLY A 132 -9.67 0.76 -0.19
CA GLY A 132 -8.98 1.33 0.96
C GLY A 132 -7.47 1.12 0.95
N PHE A 133 -6.97 0.02 0.37
CA PHE A 133 -5.54 -0.19 0.18
C PHE A 133 -4.90 0.72 -0.87
N SER A 134 -5.70 1.42 -1.67
CA SER A 134 -5.18 2.42 -2.61
C SER A 134 -4.69 3.68 -1.89
N PHE A 135 -4.98 3.85 -0.60
CA PHE A 135 -4.46 4.95 0.21
C PHE A 135 -3.18 4.51 0.91
N ASP A 136 -2.10 5.26 0.75
CA ASP A 136 -0.80 5.02 1.37
C ASP A 136 -0.44 6.16 2.34
N THR A 137 0.29 5.83 3.41
CA THR A 137 0.84 6.79 4.36
C THR A 137 2.31 7.05 4.03
N THR A 138 2.60 8.12 3.31
CA THR A 138 3.99 8.54 3.12
C THR A 138 4.52 9.13 4.43
N GLY A 139 5.45 8.45 5.10
CA GLY A 139 6.27 9.07 6.13
C GLY A 139 7.14 10.20 5.57
N PRO A 140 7.78 11.03 6.41
CA PRO A 140 8.66 12.09 5.93
C PRO A 140 9.63 11.53 4.90
N VAL A 141 9.57 12.06 3.68
CA VAL A 141 10.60 11.81 2.68
C VAL A 141 11.87 12.40 3.26
N VAL A 142 12.69 11.59 3.93
CA VAL A 142 14.09 11.89 4.07
C VAL A 142 14.60 11.86 2.63
N ARG A 143 14.58 13.02 1.98
CA ARG A 143 15.41 13.23 0.80
C ARG A 143 16.81 13.00 1.33
N ASP A 144 17.34 11.83 1.07
CA ASP A 144 18.75 11.56 1.21
C ASP A 144 19.42 12.59 0.29
N ARG A 145 19.89 13.67 0.90
CA ARG A 145 20.45 14.84 0.22
C ARG A 145 21.97 14.74 0.17
N ASP A 146 22.49 13.52 0.22
CA ASP A 146 23.91 13.21 0.04
C ASP A 146 24.11 12.35 -1.20
N VAL A 147 23.78 12.91 -2.37
CA VAL A 147 24.58 12.65 -3.56
C VAL A 147 25.43 13.89 -3.75
N ASP A 148 26.45 13.99 -2.90
CA ASP A 148 27.47 15.02 -2.98
C ASP A 148 28.28 14.79 -4.26
N ARG A 149 27.98 15.63 -5.24
CA ARG A 149 28.93 16.40 -6.05
C ARG A 149 30.41 16.01 -5.85
N ASP A 150 30.91 15.07 -6.66
CA ASP A 150 32.27 15.19 -7.20
C ASP A 150 32.37 14.64 -8.63
N ARG A 151 31.86 15.45 -9.57
CA ARG A 151 32.37 15.46 -10.95
C ARG A 151 33.51 16.47 -10.98
N SER A 152 34.71 16.02 -10.63
CA SER A 152 35.96 16.65 -11.04
C SER A 152 36.77 15.63 -11.83
N VAL A 153 37.15 16.05 -13.04
CA VAL A 153 37.80 15.25 -14.08
C VAL A 153 39.28 15.04 -13.74
N ALA A 154 39.78 13.81 -13.84
CA ALA A 154 41.19 13.51 -14.07
C ALA A 154 41.36 12.21 -14.89
N PRO A 155 42.38 12.10 -15.76
CA PRO A 155 42.33 11.27 -16.97
C PRO A 155 42.75 9.81 -16.74
N VAL A 156 42.20 8.95 -17.61
CA VAL A 156 42.59 7.54 -17.79
C VAL A 156 44.03 7.44 -18.29
N SER A 157 44.87 6.68 -17.59
CA SER A 157 46.20 6.25 -18.05
C SER A 157 46.64 4.98 -17.30
N GLY A 158 47.02 3.94 -18.05
CA GLY A 158 48.11 3.04 -17.64
C GLY A 158 47.75 1.70 -16.96
N ARG A 159 47.79 0.65 -17.78
CA ARG A 159 47.73 -0.79 -17.51
C ARG A 159 48.89 -1.34 -16.63
N ALA A 160 48.62 -2.47 -15.97
CA ALA A 160 49.49 -3.64 -15.70
C ALA A 160 50.08 -3.84 -14.27
N ALA A 161 49.59 -4.93 -13.64
CA ALA A 161 50.32 -6.00 -12.94
C ALA A 161 51.49 -5.63 -12.01
N ASP A 162 51.33 -5.89 -10.71
CA ASP A 162 52.09 -6.93 -9.99
C ASP A 162 51.73 -6.94 -8.49
N GLU A 163 51.15 -8.03 -8.01
CA GLU A 163 51.21 -8.42 -6.59
C GLU A 163 52.59 -9.08 -6.33
N PRO A 164 53.15 -8.94 -5.11
CA PRO A 164 53.40 -10.18 -4.37
C PRO A 164 53.08 -10.12 -2.87
N MET A 165 52.78 -11.31 -2.34
CA MET A 165 52.47 -11.63 -0.95
C MET A 165 53.70 -11.67 -0.01
N THR A 166 53.39 -11.59 1.30
CA THR A 166 54.08 -12.15 2.48
C THR A 166 55.31 -11.45 3.11
N ALA A 167 55.11 -11.13 4.41
CA ALA A 167 55.99 -11.34 5.57
C ALA A 167 57.30 -10.54 5.74
N GLU A 168 57.25 -9.55 6.65
CA GLU A 168 58.25 -9.04 7.62
C GLU A 168 57.97 -7.54 7.81
N ARG A 169 57.82 -6.93 8.99
CA ARG A 169 58.72 -6.98 10.15
C ARG A 169 58.03 -6.32 11.36
N ARG A 170 58.30 -6.89 12.53
CA ARG A 170 57.89 -6.46 13.88
C ARG A 170 58.37 -5.04 14.26
N ALA A 171 57.58 -4.45 15.15
CA ALA A 171 57.80 -3.35 16.08
C ALA A 171 59.25 -3.03 16.49
N THR A 172 59.59 -1.73 16.55
CA THR A 172 60.38 -1.13 17.64
C THR A 172 60.12 0.39 17.75
N THR A 173 59.52 0.80 18.88
CA THR A 173 59.63 2.05 19.68
C THR A 173 59.64 3.45 19.03
N PRO A 174 58.75 4.38 19.47
CA PRO A 174 58.89 5.81 19.20
C PRO A 174 59.90 6.44 20.19
N SER A 175 61.02 6.97 19.67
CA SER A 175 61.91 7.85 20.44
C SER A 175 61.55 9.30 20.16
N ASN A 176 60.87 9.91 21.12
CA ASN A 176 60.57 11.32 21.19
C ASN A 176 61.77 12.00 21.86
N ASP A 177 62.50 12.87 21.16
CA ASP A 177 63.27 13.90 21.86
C ASP A 177 63.41 15.18 21.02
N ARG A 178 62.77 16.23 21.52
CA ARG A 178 62.86 17.62 21.10
C ARG A 178 63.32 18.39 22.33
N THR A 179 64.53 18.93 22.30
CA THR A 179 64.92 20.20 22.97
C THR A 179 66.38 20.50 22.53
N ALA A 180 66.63 21.48 21.67
CA ALA A 180 66.79 22.91 21.98
C ALA A 180 67.90 23.15 23.03
N ASP A 181 69.03 23.74 22.63
CA ASP A 181 69.52 25.03 23.16
C ASP A 181 70.89 25.43 22.58
N ARG A 182 71.11 26.76 22.54
CA ARG A 182 72.34 27.55 22.35
C ARG A 182 72.75 28.01 20.96
N GLU A 183 72.07 29.07 20.56
CA GLU A 183 72.64 30.20 19.83
C GLU A 183 73.12 31.25 20.87
N THR A 184 74.42 31.59 20.88
CA THR A 184 74.94 32.75 21.63
C THR A 184 75.84 33.59 20.75
N VAL A 185 75.41 34.84 20.61
CA VAL A 185 76.03 35.99 19.97
C VAL A 185 77.39 36.34 20.60
N ARG A 186 78.42 36.45 19.78
CA ARG A 186 79.34 37.61 19.74
C ARG A 186 80.21 37.62 18.49
#